data_AF-A0A356PYE9-F1
#
_entry.id   AF-A0A356PYE9-F1
#
_cell.length_a   1.000
_cell.length_b   1.000
_cell.length_c   1.000
_cell.angle_alpha   90.00
_cell.angle_beta   90.00
_cell.angle_gamma   90.00
#
_symmetry.space_group_name_H-M   'P 1'
#
loop_
_entity.id
_entity.type
_entity.pdbx_description
1 polymer ?
#
loop_
_entity_poly.entity_id
_entity_poly.type
_entity_poly.pdbx_seq_one_letter_code
_entity_poly.pdbx_strand_id
1 'polypeptide(L)'
;MAKAPKASAGADTALVKALADILDDAGLAELEYETEAVTVRLSRVSGNMAPAMPVAPVAAPAAPVGEAASAASTAATPADAAAHPGAVTSPMVGTAYTSPEPGADAFIEVGSAVKKGQTLLIVEAMKVMNP
;
A
#
# COMPACT_ATOMS: atom_id res chain seq x y z
N MET A 1 -39.44 13.81 22.65
CA MET A 1 -38.08 13.73 23.23
C MET A 1 -37.99 12.45 24.05
N ALA A 2 -37.23 11.46 23.59
CA ALA A 2 -36.92 10.28 24.39
C ALA A 2 -35.48 9.85 24.05
N LYS A 3 -34.57 10.23 24.94
CA LYS A 3 -33.16 9.85 24.93
C LYS A 3 -33.07 8.49 25.63
N ALA A 4 -32.70 7.43 24.91
CA ALA A 4 -32.36 6.13 25.47
C ALA A 4 -30.83 5.98 25.63
N PRO A 5 -30.34 5.15 26.58
CA PRO A 5 -29.18 5.49 27.40
C PRO A 5 -27.88 4.78 27.04
N LYS A 6 -26.76 5.39 27.45
CA LYS A 6 -25.35 4.93 27.40
C LYS A 6 -25.15 3.57 28.13
N ALA A 7 -25.23 2.45 27.42
CA ALA A 7 -24.91 1.13 27.98
C ALA A 7 -23.73 0.38 27.34
N SER A 8 -23.21 0.76 26.15
CA SER A 8 -22.15 -0.02 25.50
C SER A 8 -20.72 0.35 25.92
N ALA A 9 -20.44 1.62 26.24
CA ALA A 9 -19.06 2.11 26.37
C ALA A 9 -18.19 1.40 27.44
N GLY A 10 -18.81 0.79 28.45
CA GLY A 10 -18.10 0.01 29.48
C GLY A 10 -17.68 -1.39 29.03
N ALA A 11 -18.53 -2.08 28.27
CA ALA A 11 -18.24 -3.41 27.71
C ALA A 11 -17.15 -3.33 26.62
N ASP A 12 -17.21 -2.27 25.82
CA ASP A 12 -16.25 -2.00 24.74
C ASP A 12 -14.82 -1.79 25.29
N THR A 13 -14.70 -1.15 26.46
CA THR A 13 -13.39 -0.91 27.11
C THR A 13 -12.77 -2.19 27.67
N ALA A 14 -13.59 -3.11 28.19
CA ALA A 14 -13.11 -4.40 28.69
C ALA A 14 -12.60 -5.29 27.54
N LEU A 15 -13.28 -5.27 26.39
CA LEU A 15 -12.88 -5.99 25.19
C LEU A 15 -11.53 -5.47 24.65
N VAL A 16 -11.37 -4.15 24.52
CA VAL A 16 -10.12 -3.55 24.01
C VAL A 16 -8.93 -3.88 24.93
N LYS A 17 -9.13 -3.91 26.25
CA LYS A 17 -8.08 -4.32 27.21
C LYS A 17 -7.70 -5.79 27.04
N ALA A 18 -8.67 -6.69 26.94
CA ALA A 18 -8.39 -8.11 26.73
C ALA A 18 -7.64 -8.36 25.41
N LEU A 19 -7.98 -7.63 24.34
CA LEU A 19 -7.26 -7.69 23.07
C LEU A 19 -5.82 -7.14 23.18
N ALA A 20 -5.60 -6.09 23.98
CA ALA A 20 -4.26 -5.56 24.24
C ALA A 20 -3.39 -6.55 25.05
N ASP A 21 -3.96 -7.20 26.06
CA ASP A 21 -3.25 -8.21 26.85
C ASP A 21 -2.85 -9.41 25.95
N ILE A 22 -3.74 -9.86 25.06
CA ILE A 22 -3.43 -10.89 24.07
C ILE A 22 -2.32 -10.44 23.11
N LEU A 23 -2.38 -9.18 22.63
CA LEU A 23 -1.35 -8.63 21.75
C LEU A 23 0.02 -8.69 22.44
N ASP A 24 0.11 -8.31 23.72
CA ASP A 24 1.34 -8.28 24.50
C ASP A 24 1.87 -9.69 24.82
N ASP A 25 1.03 -10.57 25.35
CA ASP A 25 1.39 -11.97 25.69
C ASP A 25 1.85 -12.76 24.47
N ALA A 26 1.22 -12.55 23.32
CA ALA A 26 1.55 -13.25 22.09
C ALA A 26 2.76 -12.63 21.34
N GLY A 27 3.33 -11.52 21.82
CA GLY A 27 4.48 -10.91 21.16
C GLY A 27 4.17 -10.26 19.79
N LEU A 28 2.91 -10.02 19.47
CA LEU A 28 2.46 -9.60 18.14
C LEU A 28 2.64 -8.09 17.91
N ALA A 29 3.01 -7.70 16.68
CA ALA A 29 3.12 -6.29 16.30
C ALA A 29 1.75 -5.62 16.07
N GLU A 30 0.74 -6.40 15.67
CA GLU A 30 -0.59 -5.92 15.32
C GLU A 30 -1.65 -7.03 15.54
N LEU A 31 -2.86 -6.63 15.92
CA LEU A 31 -4.02 -7.50 16.14
C LEU A 31 -5.29 -6.79 15.65
N GLU A 32 -6.05 -7.44 14.78
CA GLU A 32 -7.33 -6.96 14.26
C GLU A 32 -8.46 -7.93 14.67
N TYR A 33 -9.57 -7.35 15.12
CA TYR A 33 -10.77 -8.07 15.55
C TYR A 33 -12.01 -7.45 14.92
N GLU A 34 -12.76 -8.24 14.16
CA GLU A 34 -13.94 -7.79 13.43
C GLU A 34 -15.17 -8.63 13.79
N THR A 35 -16.30 -7.93 13.96
CA THR A 35 -17.64 -8.48 14.10
C THR A 35 -18.60 -7.64 13.25
N GLU A 36 -19.83 -8.13 13.02
CA GLU A 36 -20.86 -7.38 12.27
C GLU A 36 -21.18 -5.99 12.86
N ALA A 37 -20.83 -5.75 14.13
CA ALA A 37 -21.10 -4.51 14.85
C ALA A 37 -19.86 -3.64 15.11
N VAL A 38 -18.65 -4.23 15.17
CA VAL A 38 -17.44 -3.49 15.54
C VAL A 38 -16.17 -4.06 14.89
N THR A 39 -15.31 -3.15 14.44
CA THR A 39 -13.95 -3.43 13.96
C THR A 39 -12.96 -2.74 14.91
N VAL A 40 -12.01 -3.50 15.45
CA VAL A 40 -11.01 -3.03 16.42
C VAL A 40 -9.63 -3.43 15.93
N ARG A 41 -8.73 -2.46 15.79
CA ARG A 41 -7.35 -2.66 15.32
C ARG A 41 -6.36 -2.10 16.33
N LEU A 42 -5.49 -2.95 16.86
CA LEU A 42 -4.43 -2.60 17.81
C LEU A 42 -3.08 -2.80 17.14
N SER A 43 -2.19 -1.81 17.24
CA SER A 43 -0.81 -1.91 16.74
C SER A 43 0.17 -1.42 17.78
N ARG A 44 1.31 -2.11 17.90
CA ARG A 44 2.43 -1.62 18.69
C ARG A 44 3.14 -0.54 17.91
N VAL A 45 3.01 0.71 18.34
CA VAL A 45 3.86 1.79 17.85
C VAL A 45 5.24 1.63 18.47
N SER A 46 6.06 0.76 17.87
CA SER A 46 7.50 0.75 18.10
C SER A 46 8.11 1.90 17.30
N GLY A 47 7.96 3.11 17.83
CA GLY A 47 8.53 4.31 17.24
C GLY A 47 10.04 4.32 17.43
N ASN A 48 10.79 3.70 16.52
CA ASN A 48 12.23 3.96 16.33
C ASN A 48 12.74 3.43 14.97
N MET A 49 12.10 3.82 13.86
CA MET A 49 12.83 3.87 12.58
C MET A 49 13.58 5.21 12.52
N ALA A 50 14.85 5.18 12.92
CA ALA A 50 15.77 6.25 12.57
C ALA A 50 15.89 6.30 11.04
N PRO A 51 15.71 7.46 10.39
CA PRO A 51 15.98 7.55 8.96
C PRO A 51 17.48 7.30 8.74
N ALA A 52 17.80 6.24 8.01
CA ALA A 52 19.14 6.01 7.51
C ALA A 52 19.51 7.17 6.58
N MET A 53 20.51 7.95 6.98
CA MET A 53 21.06 9.06 6.20
C MET A 53 21.66 8.51 4.90
N PRO A 54 21.29 9.04 3.72
CA PRO A 54 21.95 8.68 2.48
C PRO A 54 23.39 9.22 2.49
N VAL A 55 24.35 8.33 2.31
CA VAL A 55 25.76 8.68 2.05
C VAL A 55 25.87 9.40 0.72
N ALA A 56 26.41 10.63 0.74
CA ALA A 56 26.65 11.43 -0.44
C ALA A 56 27.78 10.82 -1.29
N PRO A 57 27.64 10.74 -2.63
CA PRO A 57 28.74 10.35 -3.49
C PRO A 57 29.81 11.45 -3.54
N VAL A 58 31.06 11.04 -3.38
CA VAL A 58 32.24 11.90 -3.53
C VAL A 58 32.36 12.33 -5.00
N ALA A 59 32.29 13.63 -5.24
CA ALA A 59 32.50 14.24 -6.55
C ALA A 59 33.99 14.15 -6.94
N ALA A 60 34.26 13.59 -8.13
CA ALA A 60 35.54 13.70 -8.81
C ALA A 60 35.58 15.02 -9.62
N PRO A 61 36.73 15.72 -9.70
CA PRO A 61 36.82 17.03 -10.33
C PRO A 61 36.74 16.95 -11.86
N ALA A 62 36.11 17.98 -12.41
CA ALA A 62 35.80 18.18 -13.83
C ALA A 62 37.03 18.37 -14.72
N ALA A 63 36.90 17.97 -15.99
CA ALA A 63 37.70 18.46 -17.10
C ALA A 63 36.78 19.31 -18.01
N PRO A 64 37.18 20.52 -18.45
CA PRO A 64 36.35 21.37 -19.29
C PRO A 64 36.70 21.17 -20.76
N VAL A 65 35.73 20.77 -21.60
CA VAL A 65 35.84 20.98 -23.05
C VAL A 65 34.45 21.19 -23.66
N GLY A 66 34.26 22.38 -24.24
CA GLY A 66 33.67 22.53 -25.57
C GLY A 66 32.15 22.57 -25.69
N GLU A 67 31.64 23.78 -25.82
CA GLU A 67 30.31 24.09 -26.35
C GLU A 67 30.16 23.60 -27.81
N ALA A 68 29.08 22.86 -28.08
CA ALA A 68 28.49 22.73 -29.41
C ALA A 68 27.00 22.42 -29.26
N ALA A 69 26.17 23.37 -29.65
CA ALA A 69 24.73 23.22 -29.75
C ALA A 69 24.36 22.14 -30.78
N SER A 70 23.59 21.15 -30.35
CA SER A 70 22.81 20.29 -31.24
C SER A 70 21.48 19.99 -30.55
N ALA A 71 20.40 20.37 -31.22
CA ALA A 71 19.04 20.04 -30.85
C ALA A 71 18.84 18.52 -30.93
N ALA A 72 19.10 17.83 -29.82
CA ALA A 72 18.66 16.46 -29.64
C ALA A 72 17.27 16.50 -29.01
N SER A 73 16.27 16.12 -29.82
CA SER A 73 14.98 15.65 -29.33
C SER A 73 15.22 14.73 -28.14
N THR A 74 14.83 15.18 -26.95
CA THR A 74 14.86 14.31 -25.77
C THR A 74 13.89 13.18 -26.04
N ALA A 75 14.41 12.04 -26.45
CA ALA A 75 13.69 10.80 -26.22
C ALA A 75 13.51 10.77 -24.71
N ALA A 76 12.27 10.97 -24.26
CA ALA A 76 11.93 10.84 -22.86
C ALA A 76 12.36 9.43 -22.46
N THR A 77 13.42 9.34 -21.67
CA THR A 77 13.70 8.16 -20.86
C THR A 77 12.37 7.75 -20.24
N PRO A 78 11.94 6.47 -20.33
CA PRO A 78 10.68 6.07 -19.74
C PRO A 78 10.73 6.51 -18.28
N ALA A 79 9.90 7.50 -17.93
CA ALA A 79 9.72 7.86 -16.55
C ALA A 79 9.31 6.58 -15.83
N ASP A 80 9.94 6.27 -14.71
CA ASP A 80 9.59 5.10 -13.93
C ASP A 80 8.08 5.09 -13.70
N ALA A 81 7.40 4.10 -14.28
CA ALA A 81 5.93 4.03 -14.23
C ALA A 81 5.45 3.90 -12.78
N ALA A 82 6.29 3.36 -11.89
CA ALA A 82 6.02 3.28 -10.47
C ALA A 82 6.04 4.65 -9.77
N ALA A 83 6.74 5.64 -10.33
CA ALA A 83 6.81 7.00 -9.79
C ALA A 83 5.61 7.88 -10.20
N HIS A 84 4.69 7.37 -11.01
CA HIS A 84 3.49 8.11 -11.40
C HIS A 84 2.58 8.35 -10.18
N PRO A 85 2.05 9.58 -9.95
CA PRO A 85 1.23 9.88 -8.76
C PRO A 85 -0.08 9.09 -8.68
N GLY A 86 -0.56 8.58 -9.82
CA GLY A 86 -1.71 7.68 -9.91
C GLY A 86 -1.34 6.20 -10.07
N ALA A 87 -0.09 5.81 -9.82
CA ALA A 87 0.31 4.41 -9.86
C ALA A 87 -0.39 3.63 -8.75
N VAL A 88 -0.99 2.48 -9.10
CA VAL A 88 -1.58 1.55 -8.15
C VAL A 88 -0.56 0.44 -7.89
N THR A 89 0.14 0.52 -6.77
CA THR A 89 1.17 -0.46 -6.39
C THR A 89 0.54 -1.69 -5.74
N SER A 90 1.07 -2.88 -6.04
CA SER A 90 0.64 -4.10 -5.35
C SER A 90 1.04 -4.06 -3.87
N PRO A 91 0.14 -4.38 -2.92
CA PRO A 91 0.46 -4.45 -1.49
C PRO A 91 1.20 -5.75 -1.11
N MET A 92 1.31 -6.70 -2.03
CA MET A 92 1.91 -8.01 -1.79
C MET A 92 2.71 -8.51 -3.00
N VAL A 93 3.54 -9.52 -2.75
CA VAL A 93 4.30 -10.22 -3.79
C VAL A 93 3.44 -11.35 -4.38
N GLY A 94 3.40 -11.43 -5.70
CA GLY A 94 2.63 -12.46 -6.40
C GLY A 94 2.74 -12.34 -7.92
N THR A 95 1.92 -13.11 -8.62
CA THR A 95 1.79 -13.08 -10.09
C THR A 95 0.59 -12.23 -10.48
N ALA A 96 0.78 -11.22 -11.32
CA ALA A 96 -0.32 -10.39 -11.82
C ALA A 96 -1.00 -11.03 -13.03
N TYR A 97 -2.34 -11.08 -13.03
CA TYR A 97 -3.15 -11.47 -14.19
C TYR A 97 -4.13 -10.36 -14.54
N THR A 98 -4.23 -10.06 -15.84
CA THR A 98 -5.10 -9.01 -16.37
C THR A 98 -6.52 -9.48 -16.65
N SER A 99 -6.77 -10.80 -16.59
CA SER A 99 -8.08 -11.43 -16.85
C SER A 99 -8.45 -12.33 -15.67
N PRO A 100 -9.76 -12.56 -15.41
CA PRO A 100 -10.21 -13.40 -14.31
C PRO A 100 -9.89 -14.89 -14.51
N GLU A 101 -9.81 -15.34 -15.76
CA GLU A 101 -9.49 -16.72 -16.13
C GLU A 101 -8.88 -16.79 -17.55
N PRO A 102 -8.21 -17.89 -17.92
CA PRO A 102 -7.62 -18.03 -19.25
C PRO A 102 -8.67 -17.93 -20.37
N GLY A 103 -8.44 -17.03 -21.31
CA GLY A 103 -9.34 -16.81 -22.45
C GLY A 103 -10.50 -15.84 -22.20
N ALA A 104 -10.66 -15.34 -20.96
CA ALA A 104 -11.58 -14.25 -20.67
C ALA A 104 -10.97 -12.87 -21.00
N ASP A 105 -11.85 -11.89 -21.20
CA ASP A 105 -11.47 -10.50 -21.43
C ASP A 105 -10.68 -9.92 -20.25
N ALA A 106 -9.85 -8.91 -20.53
CA ALA A 106 -9.12 -8.21 -19.49
C ALA A 106 -10.07 -7.38 -18.61
N PHE A 107 -9.74 -7.21 -17.33
CA PHE A 107 -10.51 -6.34 -16.42
C PHE A 107 -10.57 -4.89 -16.91
N ILE A 108 -9.49 -4.41 -17.54
CA ILE A 108 -9.37 -3.08 -18.14
C ILE A 108 -8.47 -3.10 -19.38
N GLU A 109 -8.67 -2.12 -20.26
CA GLU A 109 -7.79 -1.84 -21.42
C GLU A 109 -7.20 -0.43 -21.35
N VAL A 110 -6.12 -0.18 -22.08
CA VAL A 110 -5.50 1.16 -22.14
C VAL A 110 -6.52 2.19 -22.68
N GLY A 111 -6.67 3.30 -21.96
CA GLY A 111 -7.66 4.34 -22.27
C GLY A 111 -9.02 4.11 -21.63
N SER A 112 -9.24 2.98 -20.95
CA SER A 112 -10.46 2.74 -20.18
C SER A 112 -10.60 3.71 -19.02
N ALA A 113 -11.79 4.28 -18.85
CA ALA A 113 -12.12 5.05 -17.66
C ALA A 113 -12.46 4.10 -16.50
N VAL A 114 -11.81 4.27 -15.34
CA VAL A 114 -11.97 3.41 -14.16
C VAL A 114 -12.61 4.16 -12.99
N LYS A 115 -13.29 3.42 -12.10
CA LYS A 115 -13.95 3.96 -10.91
C LYS A 115 -13.33 3.39 -9.62
N LYS A 116 -13.49 4.12 -8.51
CA LYS A 116 -13.06 3.63 -7.19
C LYS A 116 -13.73 2.28 -6.88
N GLY A 117 -12.92 1.29 -6.49
CA GLY A 117 -13.37 -0.06 -6.17
C GLY A 117 -13.52 -1.00 -7.36
N GLN A 118 -13.22 -0.55 -8.58
CA GLN A 118 -13.16 -1.42 -9.75
C GLN A 118 -11.88 -2.26 -9.74
N THR A 119 -12.00 -3.57 -9.95
CA THR A 119 -10.87 -4.48 -10.14
C THR A 119 -10.13 -4.14 -11.42
N LEU A 120 -8.81 -3.99 -11.32
CA LEU A 120 -7.94 -3.65 -12.46
C LEU A 120 -7.14 -4.85 -12.96
N LEU A 121 -6.75 -5.73 -12.03
CA LEU A 121 -6.02 -6.98 -12.25
C LEU A 121 -6.21 -7.83 -10.98
N ILE A 122 -5.83 -9.09 -11.05
CA ILE A 122 -5.71 -9.94 -9.86
C ILE A 122 -4.24 -10.26 -9.59
N VAL A 123 -3.89 -10.41 -8.32
CA VAL A 123 -2.57 -10.89 -7.90
C VAL A 123 -2.72 -12.25 -7.22
N GLU A 124 -2.10 -13.27 -7.80
CA GLU A 124 -1.99 -14.58 -7.18
C GLU A 124 -0.83 -14.61 -6.20
N ALA A 125 -1.14 -14.85 -4.93
CA ALA A 125 -0.16 -15.11 -3.89
C ALA A 125 -0.51 -16.41 -3.19
N MET A 126 0.39 -17.41 -3.27
CA MET A 126 0.22 -18.71 -2.61
C MET A 126 -1.14 -19.39 -2.91
N LYS A 127 -1.59 -19.36 -4.17
CA LYS A 127 -2.89 -19.89 -4.67
C LYS A 127 -4.14 -19.11 -4.26
N VAL A 128 -3.99 -17.92 -3.66
CA VAL A 128 -5.10 -16.99 -3.38
C VAL A 128 -5.13 -15.94 -4.48
N MET A 129 -6.31 -15.73 -5.08
CA MET A 129 -6.55 -14.73 -6.12
C MET A 129 -7.11 -13.45 -5.49
N ASN A 130 -6.31 -12.41 -5.43
CA ASN A 130 -6.67 -11.15 -4.78
C ASN A 130 -7.00 -10.08 -5.84
N PRO A 131 -8.20 -9.49 -5.82
CA PRO A 131 -8.62 -8.43 -6.74
C PRO A 131 -8.09 -7.03 -6.40
#